data_AF-A0A2E0U0V2-F1
#
_entry.id   AF-A0A2E0U0V2-F1
#
_cell.length_a   1.000
_cell.length_b   1.000
_cell.length_c   1.000
_cell.angle_alpha   90.00
_cell.angle_beta   90.00
_cell.angle_gamma   90.00
#
_symmetry.space_group_name_H-M   'P 1'
#
loop_
_entity.id
_entity.type
_entity.pdbx_description
1 polymer ?
#
loop_
_entity_poly.entity_id
_entity_poly.type
_entity_poly.pdbx_seq_one_letter_code
_entity_poly.pdbx_strand_id
1 'polypeptide(L)'
;MKIYVTPTLKIYNFNKIKEFTNNFEGTKINFFITKQCLYLYGPQILSDIEEILEENINIIAEVGENIGLFLSLINLKIKYISISVKLDPIFKKKLVSIAKKKNINLLQNERFKFINNQNDV
;
A
#
# COMPACT_ATOMS: atom_id res chain seq x y z
N MET A 1 11.01 7.12 9.81
CA MET A 1 10.33 5.83 10.08
C MET A 1 10.92 4.77 9.17
N LYS A 2 11.26 3.57 9.67
CA LYS A 2 11.93 2.52 8.88
C LYS A 2 10.91 1.63 8.12
N ILE A 3 10.03 2.21 7.30
CA ILE A 3 8.93 1.46 6.65
C ILE A 3 9.39 0.24 5.84
N TYR A 4 10.58 0.31 5.22
CA TYR A 4 11.14 -0.81 4.44
C TYR A 4 11.71 -1.96 5.29
N VAL A 5 11.98 -1.76 6.59
CA VAL A 5 12.46 -2.84 7.46
C VAL A 5 11.32 -3.52 8.23
N THR A 6 10.14 -2.89 8.26
CA THR A 6 8.95 -3.46 8.85
C THR A 6 8.50 -4.69 8.05
N PRO A 7 8.15 -5.81 8.70
CA PRO A 7 7.58 -6.98 8.02
C PRO A 7 6.36 -6.57 7.19
N THR A 8 6.24 -7.10 5.97
CA THR A 8 5.23 -6.65 5.01
C THR A 8 4.41 -7.83 4.49
N LEU A 9 3.09 -7.76 4.65
CA LEU A 9 2.14 -8.71 4.06
C LEU A 9 1.55 -8.12 2.79
N LYS A 10 1.48 -8.91 1.72
CA LYS A 10 0.71 -8.54 0.54
C LYS A 10 -0.74 -8.92 0.73
N ILE A 11 -1.62 -7.97 0.48
CA ILE A 11 -3.05 -8.17 0.57
C ILE A 11 -3.62 -8.18 -0.85
N TYR A 12 -4.11 -9.36 -1.24
CA TYR A 12 -4.77 -9.59 -2.54
C TYR A 12 -6.29 -9.56 -2.41
N ASN A 13 -6.81 -9.85 -1.21
CA ASN A 13 -8.23 -9.90 -0.91
C ASN A 13 -8.50 -9.27 0.46
N PHE A 14 -9.43 -8.31 0.48
CA PHE A 14 -9.85 -7.60 1.69
C PHE A 14 -10.43 -8.53 2.76
N ASN A 15 -11.12 -9.60 2.37
CA ASN A 15 -11.84 -10.48 3.31
C ASN A 15 -10.90 -11.22 4.28
N LYS A 16 -9.61 -11.35 3.96
CA LYS A 16 -8.60 -12.01 4.82
C LYS A 16 -7.90 -11.06 5.80
N ILE A 17 -8.16 -9.75 5.73
CA ILE A 17 -7.46 -8.74 6.55
C ILE A 17 -7.62 -9.01 8.05
N LYS A 18 -8.85 -9.29 8.52
CA LYS A 18 -9.12 -9.57 9.94
C LYS A 18 -8.43 -10.83 10.47
N GLU A 19 -8.27 -11.84 9.62
CA GLU A 19 -7.54 -13.04 9.98
C GLU A 19 -6.05 -12.72 10.18
N PHE A 20 -5.48 -11.88 9.30
CA PHE A 20 -4.09 -11.46 9.42
C PHE A 20 -3.84 -10.58 10.63
N THR A 21 -4.71 -9.62 10.95
CA THR A 21 -4.51 -8.73 12.11
C THR A 21 -4.36 -9.51 13.41
N ASN A 22 -5.21 -10.52 13.63
CA ASN A 22 -5.18 -11.34 14.84
C ASN A 22 -3.86 -12.12 15.02
N ASN A 23 -3.19 -12.47 13.93
CA ASN A 23 -1.93 -13.22 13.96
C ASN A 23 -0.71 -12.36 14.31
N PHE A 24 -0.84 -11.02 14.31
CA PHE A 24 0.28 -10.09 14.51
C PHE A 24 0.01 -9.07 15.63
N GLU A 25 -0.86 -9.40 16.58
CA GLU A 25 -1.27 -8.52 17.68
C GLU A 25 -0.07 -7.85 18.36
N GLY A 26 -0.09 -6.52 18.47
CA GLY A 26 0.98 -5.71 19.06
C GLY A 26 2.26 -5.56 18.23
N THR A 27 2.41 -6.28 17.11
CA THR A 27 3.60 -6.20 16.25
C THR A 27 3.41 -5.16 15.14
N LYS A 28 4.38 -4.27 14.98
CA LYS A 28 4.36 -3.29 13.87
C LYS A 28 4.53 -4.01 12.53
N ILE A 29 3.53 -3.89 11.66
CA ILE A 29 3.49 -4.56 10.36
C ILE A 29 3.06 -3.60 9.24
N ASN A 30 3.42 -3.91 8.00
CA ASN A 30 2.91 -3.21 6.83
C ASN A 30 1.90 -4.10 6.11
N PHE A 31 0.74 -3.53 5.78
CA PHE A 31 -0.20 -4.14 4.85
C PHE A 31 -0.01 -3.48 3.49
N PHE A 32 0.52 -4.25 2.55
CA PHE A 32 0.77 -3.84 1.18
C PHE A 32 -0.42 -4.24 0.32
N ILE A 33 -1.35 -3.29 0.13
CA ILE A 33 -2.57 -3.50 -0.64
C ILE A 33 -2.22 -3.46 -2.12
N THR A 34 -2.38 -4.62 -2.76
CA THR A 34 -1.96 -4.80 -4.15
C THR A 34 -2.86 -4.05 -5.13
N LYS A 35 -2.32 -3.68 -6.29
CA LYS A 35 -3.12 -3.03 -7.34
C LYS A 35 -4.31 -3.89 -7.78
N GLN A 36 -4.17 -5.23 -7.74
CA GLN A 36 -5.25 -6.17 -8.06
C GLN A 36 -6.41 -6.03 -7.08
N CYS A 37 -6.12 -5.96 -5.78
CA CYS A 37 -7.11 -5.73 -4.74
C CYS A 37 -7.83 -4.38 -4.96
N LEU A 38 -7.07 -3.31 -5.24
CA LEU A 38 -7.64 -1.98 -5.49
C LEU A 38 -8.47 -1.90 -6.77
N TYR A 39 -8.15 -2.68 -7.81
CA TYR A 39 -8.98 -2.76 -9.01
C TYR A 39 -10.26 -3.56 -8.79
N LEU A 40 -10.21 -4.60 -7.96
CA LEU A 40 -11.38 -5.43 -7.67
C LEU A 40 -12.41 -4.71 -6.79
N TYR A 41 -11.96 -4.04 -5.73
CA TYR A 41 -12.84 -3.40 -4.73
C TYR A 41 -12.94 -1.88 -4.89
N GLY A 42 -12.14 -1.29 -5.77
CA GLY A 42 -11.98 0.16 -5.88
C GLY A 42 -11.05 0.72 -4.80
N PRO A 43 -10.49 1.93 -4.99
CA PRO A 43 -9.57 2.54 -4.03
C PRO A 43 -10.24 2.98 -2.73
N GLN A 44 -11.57 3.15 -2.73
CA GLN A 44 -12.34 3.59 -1.56
C GLN A 44 -12.24 2.61 -0.39
N ILE A 45 -12.05 1.31 -0.67
CA ILE A 45 -11.88 0.24 0.32
C ILE A 45 -10.78 0.52 1.34
N LEU A 46 -9.79 1.36 0.99
CA LEU A 46 -8.72 1.74 1.91
C LEU A 46 -9.24 2.52 3.11
N SER A 47 -10.34 3.27 2.97
CA SER A 47 -10.97 3.98 4.09
C SER A 47 -11.58 2.96 5.06
N ASP A 48 -12.29 1.96 4.53
CA ASP A 48 -12.88 0.88 5.32
C ASP A 48 -11.80 0.04 6.03
N ILE A 49 -10.64 -0.14 5.39
CA ILE A 49 -9.47 -0.79 6.01
C ILE A 49 -8.92 0.07 7.15
N GLU A 50 -8.74 1.38 6.95
CA GLU A 50 -8.23 2.28 7.99
C GLU A 50 -9.11 2.28 9.25
N GLU A 51 -10.44 2.13 9.10
CA GLU A 51 -11.38 2.09 10.23
C GLU A 51 -11.28 0.83 11.10
N ILE A 52 -10.87 -0.30 10.52
CA ILE A 52 -10.83 -1.60 11.24
C ILE A 52 -9.43 -2.03 11.68
N LEU A 53 -8.39 -1.30 11.27
CA LEU A 53 -7.00 -1.65 11.58
C LEU A 53 -6.46 -0.94 12.82
N GLU A 54 -5.58 -1.64 13.52
CA GLU A 54 -4.82 -1.12 14.65
C GLU A 54 -3.75 -0.10 14.21
N GLU A 55 -3.37 0.83 15.10
CA GLU A 55 -2.36 1.87 14.85
C GLU A 55 -0.94 1.32 14.58
N ASN A 56 -0.69 0.05 14.91
CA ASN A 56 0.57 -0.64 14.62
C ASN A 56 0.69 -1.06 13.13
N ILE A 57 -0.36 -0.89 12.32
CA ILE A 57 -0.37 -1.29 10.90
C ILE A 57 -0.16 -0.08 9.99
N ASN A 58 0.82 -0.16 9.09
CA ASN A 58 0.94 0.82 7.99
C ASN A 58 0.26 0.27 6.75
N ILE A 59 -0.76 0.97 6.24
CA ILE A 59 -1.37 0.67 4.95
C ILE A 59 -0.55 1.30 3.85
N ILE A 60 -0.17 0.50 2.86
CA ILE A 60 0.63 0.90 1.72
C ILE A 60 -0.12 0.49 0.46
N ALA A 61 -0.54 1.47 -0.34
CA ALA A 61 -1.31 1.21 -1.56
C ALA A 61 -0.38 1.10 -2.77
N GLU A 62 -0.47 0.01 -3.53
CA GLU A 62 0.29 -0.16 -4.77
C GLU A 62 -0.45 0.41 -5.98
N VAL A 63 0.20 1.31 -6.73
CA VAL A 63 -0.41 1.90 -7.94
C VAL A 63 0.11 1.30 -9.25
N GLY A 64 1.23 0.56 -9.21
CA GLY A 64 1.91 0.11 -10.41
C GLY A 64 2.28 1.29 -11.32
N GLU A 65 1.79 1.29 -12.55
CA GLU A 65 2.00 2.33 -13.57
C GLU A 65 0.75 3.21 -13.81
N ASN A 66 -0.27 3.10 -12.96
CA ASN A 66 -1.55 3.76 -13.17
C ASN A 66 -1.61 5.14 -12.48
N ILE A 67 -1.54 6.23 -13.26
CA ILE A 67 -1.65 7.60 -12.72
C ILE A 67 -3.05 7.92 -12.20
N GLY A 68 -4.09 7.38 -12.83
CA GLY A 68 -5.47 7.62 -12.41
C GLY A 68 -5.67 7.10 -11.00
N LEU A 69 -5.24 5.86 -10.75
CA LEU A 69 -5.25 5.28 -9.41
C LEU A 69 -4.40 6.10 -8.43
N PHE A 70 -3.20 6.52 -8.82
CA PHE A 70 -2.36 7.37 -7.99
C PHE A 70 -3.05 8.67 -7.58
N LEU A 71 -3.70 9.38 -8.50
CA LEU A 71 -4.43 10.61 -8.22
C LEU A 71 -5.66 10.35 -7.33
N SER A 72 -6.37 9.25 -7.54
CA SER A 72 -7.49 8.85 -6.68
C SER A 72 -7.04 8.62 -5.24
N LEU A 73 -5.92 7.91 -5.03
CA LEU A 73 -5.37 7.67 -3.70
C LEU A 73 -4.91 8.96 -3.00
N ILE A 74 -4.41 9.95 -3.75
CA ILE A 74 -4.10 11.28 -3.22
C ILE A 74 -5.36 11.97 -2.72
N ASN A 75 -6.45 11.92 -3.48
CA ASN A 75 -7.72 12.53 -3.08
C ASN A 75 -8.31 11.87 -1.83
N LEU A 76 -8.08 10.56 -1.68
CA LEU A 76 -8.40 9.78 -0.47
C LEU A 76 -7.42 10.00 0.68
N LYS A 77 -6.43 10.88 0.51
CA LYS A 77 -5.42 11.23 1.54
C LYS A 77 -4.58 10.03 2.03
N ILE A 78 -4.41 9.00 1.20
CA ILE A 78 -3.61 7.83 1.55
C ILE A 78 -2.15 8.22 1.74
N LYS A 79 -1.65 7.96 2.95
CA LYS A 79 -0.33 8.46 3.40
C LYS A 79 0.85 7.82 2.69
N TYR A 80 0.74 6.52 2.38
CA TYR A 80 1.82 5.72 1.80
C TYR A 80 1.36 5.10 0.47
N ILE A 81 2.01 5.52 -0.61
CA ILE A 81 1.72 5.02 -1.95
C ILE A 81 2.99 4.43 -2.54
N SER A 82 2.91 3.20 -3.02
CA SER A 82 4.03 2.48 -3.62
C SER A 82 3.95 2.46 -5.13
N ILE A 83 5.04 2.87 -5.78
CA ILE A 83 5.25 2.80 -7.24
C ILE A 83 6.29 1.73 -7.59
N SER A 84 6.23 1.25 -8.83
CA SER A 84 7.26 0.38 -9.42
C SER A 84 8.58 1.15 -9.63
N VAL A 85 9.75 0.54 -9.40
CA VAL A 85 11.03 1.15 -9.80
C VAL A 85 11.21 1.11 -11.31
N LYS A 86 10.59 0.13 -11.99
CA LYS A 86 10.62 -0.03 -13.47
C LYS A 86 9.77 1.00 -14.22
N LEU A 87 9.04 1.83 -13.49
CA LEU A 87 8.18 2.88 -14.03
C LEU A 87 9.00 3.86 -14.89
N ASP A 88 8.44 4.26 -16.04
CA ASP A 88 9.08 5.19 -16.97
C ASP A 88 9.70 6.40 -16.26
N PRO A 89 10.95 6.81 -16.55
CA PRO A 89 11.63 7.88 -15.82
C PRO A 89 10.91 9.23 -15.86
N ILE A 90 10.28 9.58 -16.99
CA ILE A 90 9.54 10.84 -17.14
C ILE A 90 8.30 10.80 -16.26
N PHE A 91 7.58 9.68 -16.30
CA PHE A 91 6.40 9.46 -15.47
C PHE A 91 6.75 9.42 -13.97
N LYS A 92 7.86 8.79 -13.60
CA LYS A 92 8.37 8.72 -12.22
C LYS A 92 8.65 10.11 -11.66
N LYS A 93 9.30 10.97 -12.45
CA LYS A 93 9.55 12.37 -12.06
C LYS A 93 8.24 13.13 -11.80
N LYS A 94 7.20 12.91 -12.63
CA LYS A 94 5.88 13.52 -12.42
C LYS A 94 5.25 13.05 -11.11
N LEU A 95 5.22 11.74 -10.84
CA LEU A 95 4.66 11.19 -9.60
C LEU A 95 5.39 11.72 -8.36
N VAL A 96 6.72 11.77 -8.38
CA VAL A 96 7.55 12.34 -7.29
C VAL A 96 7.21 13.81 -7.05
N SER A 97 7.08 14.61 -8.12
CA SER A 97 6.71 16.01 -8.02
C SER A 97 5.32 16.20 -7.40
N ILE A 98 4.34 15.40 -7.82
CA ILE A 98 2.97 15.47 -7.27
C ILE A 98 2.98 15.04 -5.79
N ALA A 99 3.63 13.93 -5.45
CA ALA A 99 3.72 13.42 -4.08
C ALA A 99 4.33 14.47 -3.14
N LYS A 100 5.40 15.16 -3.56
CA LYS A 100 6.03 16.23 -2.78
C LYS A 100 5.07 17.39 -2.52
N LYS A 101 4.32 17.82 -3.53
CA LYS A 101 3.32 18.91 -3.39
C LYS A 101 2.15 18.53 -2.50
N LYS A 102 1.78 17.26 -2.46
CA LYS A 102 0.63 16.73 -1.71
C LYS A 102 1.01 16.10 -0.36
N ASN A 103 2.28 16.19 0.04
CA ASN A 103 2.83 15.61 1.27
C ASN A 103 2.57 14.09 1.42
N ILE A 104 2.70 13.36 0.32
CA ILE A 104 2.51 11.91 0.25
C ILE A 104 3.86 11.22 0.35
N ASN A 105 3.93 10.14 1.12
CA ASN A 105 5.12 9.31 1.20
C ASN A 105 5.14 8.32 0.04
N LEU A 106 5.90 8.66 -0.99
CA LEU A 106 6.10 7.82 -2.16
C LEU A 106 7.15 6.75 -1.89
N LEU A 107 6.76 5.48 -2.03
CA LEU A 107 7.56 4.30 -1.74
C LEU A 107 7.84 3.50 -3.02
N GLN A 108 8.82 2.60 -2.96
CA GLN A 108 9.23 1.74 -4.06
C GLN A 108 8.94 0.28 -3.73
N ASN A 109 8.17 -0.41 -4.58
CA ASN A 109 7.65 -1.74 -4.27
C ASN A 109 8.76 -2.80 -4.11
N GLU A 110 9.87 -2.71 -4.86
CA GLU A 110 10.95 -3.71 -4.80
C GLU A 110 11.80 -3.63 -3.53
N ARG A 111 11.62 -2.59 -2.72
CA ARG A 111 12.38 -2.42 -1.47
C ARG A 111 11.75 -3.13 -0.27
N PHE A 112 10.52 -3.61 -0.41
CA PHE A 112 9.84 -4.31 0.68
C PHE A 112 10.29 -5.76 0.78
N LYS A 113 10.48 -6.22 2.02
CA LYS A 113 10.65 -7.63 2.34
C LYS A 113 9.29 -8.23 2.67
N PHE A 114 8.74 -8.97 1.72
CA PHE A 114 7.45 -9.62 1.89
C PHE A 114 7.58 -10.89 2.72
N ILE A 115 6.69 -11.05 3.68
CA ILE A 115 6.50 -12.33 4.38
C ILE A 115 5.66 -13.20 3.44
N ASN A 116 6.13 -14.41 3.14
CA ASN A 116 5.35 -15.35 2.34
C ASN A 116 4.17 -15.85 3.18
N ASN A 117 2.95 -15.44 2.84
CA ASN A 117 1.75 -16.14 3.30
C ASN A 117 1.68 -17.47 2.54
N GLN A 118 1.86 -18.59 3.23
CA GLN A 118 1.76 -19.93 2.63
C GLN A 118 0.31 -20.32 2.25
N ASN A 119 -0.68 -19.43 2.39
CA ASN A 119 -2.11 -19.72 2.25
C ASN A 119 -2.85 -18.92 1.15
N ASP A 120 -2.14 -18.38 0.15
CA ASP A 120 -2.73 -17.65 -0.99
C ASP A 120 -2.53 -18.40 -2.32
N VAL A 121 -3.01 -19.66 -2.38
CA VAL A 121 -3.36 -20.36 -3.63
C VAL A 121 -4.86 -20.60 -3.63
#